data_AF-A0A9P4LEY5-F1
#
_entry.id   AF-A0A9P4LEY5-F1
#
_cell.length_a   1.000
_cell.length_b   1.000
_cell.length_c   1.000
_cell.angle_alpha   90.00
_cell.angle_beta   90.00
_cell.angle_gamma   90.00
#
_symmetry.space_group_name_H-M   'P 1'
#
loop_
_entity.id
_entity.type
_entity.pdbx_description
1 polymer ?
#
loop_
_entity_poly.entity_id
_entity_poly.type
_entity_poly.pdbx_seq_one_letter_code
_entity_poly.pdbx_strand_id
1 'polypeptide(L)'
;LSNSNADCSIICGDEYFQVHKAVLTAASPYLERRLFGSQTEEEQVEIQNVDPKAMETILDFMYHGYYNPKLSLEGVTAVPSTGYCNHSRAAVLLGPPMSACVLKLECPCAGKRIAADHLLHHVQVYRAGDYFEMADLKQSALQEFLGVLHLHWDNEDLGWINAMEAVFTNFLDEDDDCELERALYDTLMEHPGLWVDDGDIR
;
A
#
# COMPACT_ATOMS: atom_id res chain seq x y z
N LEU A 1 18.07 7.06 -8.34
CA LEU A 1 17.81 7.14 -9.79
C LEU A 1 18.90 8.02 -10.42
N SER A 2 19.74 7.51 -11.33
CA SER A 2 20.75 8.34 -12.01
C SER A 2 20.06 9.14 -13.12
N ASN A 3 19.93 10.46 -12.98
CA ASN A 3 19.23 11.37 -13.91
C ASN A 3 19.88 11.53 -15.30
N SER A 4 20.90 10.75 -15.61
CA SER A 4 21.60 10.78 -16.89
C SER A 4 20.72 10.12 -17.97
N ASN A 5 19.92 10.94 -18.66
CA ASN A 5 19.04 10.69 -19.83
C ASN A 5 17.52 10.76 -19.58
N ALA A 6 17.06 11.38 -18.50
CA ALA A 6 15.63 11.68 -18.35
C ALA A 6 15.14 12.60 -19.49
N ASP A 7 14.00 12.26 -20.10
CA ASP A 7 13.38 12.94 -21.24
C ASP A 7 11.96 13.45 -20.92
N CYS A 8 11.56 13.35 -19.65
CA CYS A 8 10.29 13.81 -19.11
C CYS A 8 10.41 14.11 -17.62
N SER A 9 9.52 14.99 -17.13
CA SER A 9 9.34 15.27 -15.72
C SER A 9 7.90 15.04 -15.31
N ILE A 10 7.66 14.30 -14.23
CA ILE A 10 6.35 14.26 -13.58
C ILE A 10 6.31 15.35 -12.52
N ILE A 11 5.21 16.11 -12.51
CA ILE A 11 4.87 17.06 -11.44
C ILE A 11 3.77 16.40 -10.60
N CYS A 12 4.03 16.21 -9.31
CA CYS A 12 3.09 15.60 -8.38
C CYS A 12 3.04 16.45 -7.11
N GLY A 13 1.98 17.24 -6.98
CA GLY A 13 1.90 18.30 -5.97
C GLY A 13 3.08 19.27 -6.11
N ASP A 14 3.88 19.36 -5.05
CA ASP A 14 5.03 20.24 -4.91
C ASP A 14 6.36 19.59 -5.34
N GLU A 15 6.33 18.31 -5.74
CA GLU A 15 7.52 17.54 -6.11
C GLU A 15 7.65 17.31 -7.63
N TYR A 16 8.91 17.19 -8.07
CA TYR A 16 9.29 17.02 -9.46
C TYR A 16 10.16 15.78 -9.63
N PHE A 17 9.73 14.84 -10.48
CA PHE A 17 10.41 13.58 -10.72
C PHE A 17 10.95 13.53 -12.15
N GLN A 18 12.27 13.41 -12.31
CA GLN A 18 12.91 13.20 -13.61
C GLN A 18 12.77 11.72 -14.00
N VAL A 19 12.15 11.46 -15.16
CA VAL A 19 11.73 10.12 -15.58
C VAL A 19 11.99 9.89 -17.07
N HIS A 20 11.83 8.64 -17.49
CA HIS A 20 12.06 8.20 -18.87
C HIS A 20 10.74 7.78 -19.51
N LYS A 21 10.28 8.47 -20.55
CA LYS A 21 9.00 8.21 -21.23
C LYS A 21 8.85 6.74 -21.58
N ALA A 22 9.90 6.16 -22.19
CA ALA A 22 9.91 4.74 -22.57
C ALA A 22 9.60 3.77 -21.41
N VAL A 23 10.02 4.07 -20.18
CA VAL A 23 9.73 3.23 -19.01
C VAL A 23 8.27 3.40 -18.58
N LEU A 24 7.80 4.64 -18.51
CA LEU A 24 6.43 4.98 -18.10
C LEU A 24 5.39 4.38 -19.05
N THR A 25 5.60 4.53 -20.36
CA THR A 25 4.69 4.02 -21.38
C THR A 25 4.68 2.49 -21.44
N ALA A 26 5.80 1.85 -21.12
CA ALA A 26 5.86 0.39 -21.05
C ALA A 26 5.17 -0.15 -19.79
N ALA A 27 5.18 0.59 -18.69
CA ALA A 27 4.66 0.14 -17.40
C ALA A 27 3.17 0.48 -17.20
N SER A 28 2.67 1.56 -17.78
CA SER A 28 1.30 2.05 -17.56
C SER A 28 0.61 2.39 -18.90
N PRO A 29 -0.48 1.67 -19.25
CA PRO A 29 -1.28 2.00 -20.44
C PRO A 29 -1.92 3.39 -20.36
N TYR A 30 -2.26 3.87 -19.16
CA TYR A 30 -2.71 5.24 -18.95
C TYR A 30 -1.63 6.25 -19.38
N LEU A 31 -0.40 6.08 -18.91
CA LEU A 31 0.71 6.97 -19.25
C LEU A 31 1.11 6.87 -20.72
N GLU A 32 1.01 5.69 -21.33
CA GLU A 32 1.15 5.51 -22.77
C GLU A 32 0.19 6.43 -23.54
N ARG A 33 -1.11 6.35 -23.25
CA ARG A 33 -2.11 7.18 -23.93
C ARG A 33 -1.93 8.66 -23.62
N ARG A 34 -1.54 9.01 -22.39
CA ARG A 34 -1.30 10.39 -21.98
C ARG A 34 -0.11 11.01 -22.71
N LEU A 35 1.00 10.29 -22.82
CA LEU A 35 2.25 10.77 -23.41
C LEU A 35 2.26 10.71 -24.94
N PHE A 36 1.62 9.71 -25.55
CA PHE A 36 1.52 9.62 -27.02
C PHE A 36 0.30 10.38 -27.58
N GLY A 37 -0.71 10.66 -26.76
CA GLY A 37 -1.91 11.41 -27.15
C GLY A 37 -1.74 12.93 -27.17
N SER A 38 -0.72 13.47 -26.48
CA SER A 38 -0.40 14.90 -26.52
C SER A 38 0.43 15.23 -27.76
N GLN A 39 -0.13 16.00 -28.69
CA GLN A 39 0.62 16.59 -29.82
C GLN A 39 1.58 17.70 -29.39
N THR A 40 1.68 17.98 -28.09
CA THR A 40 2.60 18.94 -27.51
C THR A 40 3.89 18.24 -27.10
N GLU A 41 5.02 18.89 -27.37
CA GLU A 41 6.35 18.54 -26.84
C GLU A 41 6.42 18.82 -25.33
N GLU A 42 5.36 18.49 -24.58
CA GLU A 42 5.33 18.66 -23.14
C GLU A 42 6.33 17.66 -22.53
N GLU A 43 7.45 18.23 -22.07
CA GLU A 43 8.46 17.56 -21.26
C GLU A 43 7.99 17.39 -19.81
N GLN A 44 6.78 17.85 -19.47
CA GLN A 44 6.23 17.84 -18.12
C GLN A 44 4.80 17.29 -18.11
N VAL A 45 4.53 16.32 -17.24
CA VAL A 45 3.19 15.76 -17.02
C VAL A 45 2.79 15.98 -15.57
N GLU A 46 1.72 16.74 -15.38
CA GLU A 46 1.13 16.92 -14.06
C GLU A 46 0.20 15.76 -13.72
N ILE A 47 0.41 15.16 -12.55
CA ILE A 47 -0.41 14.09 -12.00
C ILE A 47 -1.04 14.60 -10.70
N GLN A 48 -2.37 14.68 -10.71
CA GLN A 48 -3.17 15.16 -9.59
C GLN A 48 -3.65 13.99 -8.73
N ASN A 49 -4.01 14.29 -7.48
CA ASN A 49 -4.62 13.34 -6.53
C ASN A 49 -3.76 12.11 -6.19
N VAL A 50 -2.44 12.19 -6.39
CA VAL A 50 -1.47 11.19 -5.94
C VAL A 50 -0.53 11.87 -4.95
N ASP A 51 -0.24 11.20 -3.83
CA ASP A 51 0.74 11.67 -2.86
C ASP A 51 2.17 11.56 -3.43
N PRO A 52 3.05 12.55 -3.25
CA PRO A 52 4.41 12.50 -3.79
C PRO A 52 5.24 11.29 -3.34
N LYS A 53 5.07 10.81 -2.10
CA LYS A 53 5.76 9.60 -1.62
C LYS A 53 5.21 8.35 -2.27
N ALA A 54 3.88 8.29 -2.44
CA ALA A 54 3.25 7.21 -3.20
C ALA A 54 3.77 7.20 -4.64
N MET A 55 3.87 8.36 -5.29
CA MET A 55 4.45 8.51 -6.63
C MET A 55 5.89 7.99 -6.70
N GLU A 56 6.73 8.30 -5.72
CA GLU A 56 8.10 7.77 -5.67
C GLU A 56 8.13 6.23 -5.67
N THR A 57 7.24 5.60 -4.88
CA THR A 57 7.13 4.13 -4.83
C THR A 57 6.62 3.54 -6.15
N ILE A 58 5.67 4.22 -6.79
CA ILE A 58 5.09 3.82 -8.08
C ILE A 58 6.17 3.88 -9.17
N LEU A 59 6.96 4.95 -9.20
CA LEU A 59 8.06 5.10 -10.13
C LEU A 59 9.12 4.01 -9.89
N ASP A 60 9.52 3.78 -8.65
CA ASP A 60 10.47 2.70 -8.34
C ASP A 60 9.93 1.32 -8.79
N PHE A 61 8.62 1.07 -8.66
CA PHE A 61 7.99 -0.13 -9.21
C PHE A 61 8.06 -0.17 -10.74
N MET A 62 7.79 0.92 -11.45
CA MET A 62 7.90 0.98 -12.92
C MET A 62 9.31 0.68 -13.41
N TYR A 63 10.34 1.11 -12.68
CA TYR A 63 11.75 0.88 -13.05
C TYR A 63 12.25 -0.53 -12.76
N HIS A 64 11.79 -1.15 -11.68
CA HIS A 64 12.37 -2.41 -11.19
C HIS A 64 11.45 -3.61 -11.29
N GLY A 65 10.14 -3.40 -11.44
CA GLY A 65 9.13 -4.45 -11.51
C GLY A 65 8.82 -5.14 -10.18
N TYR A 66 9.26 -4.60 -9.06
CA TYR A 66 8.92 -5.13 -7.73
C TYR A 66 8.57 -4.00 -6.76
N TYR A 67 7.64 -4.31 -5.85
CA TYR A 67 7.12 -3.36 -4.89
C TYR A 67 8.04 -3.26 -3.68
N ASN A 68 8.66 -2.09 -3.50
CA ASN A 68 9.59 -1.82 -2.41
C ASN A 68 9.41 -0.38 -1.91
N PRO A 69 8.39 -0.12 -1.07
CA PRO A 69 8.20 1.18 -0.48
C PRO A 69 9.41 1.51 0.39
N LYS A 70 9.92 2.74 0.29
CA LYS A 70 11.06 3.19 1.08
C LYS A 70 10.64 3.29 2.54
N LEU A 71 11.02 2.28 3.32
CA LEU A 71 10.75 2.18 4.74
C LEU A 71 11.43 3.34 5.47
N SER A 72 10.64 4.10 6.24
CA SER A 72 11.22 4.77 7.39
C SER A 72 11.79 3.67 8.32
N LEU A 73 12.99 3.85 8.85
CA LEU A 73 13.64 2.81 9.66
C LEU A 73 12.99 2.64 11.04
N GLU A 74 12.06 3.51 11.40
CA GLU A 74 11.37 3.51 12.68
C GLU A 74 10.18 2.54 12.61
N GLY A 75 10.09 1.60 13.57
CA GLY A 75 8.96 0.66 13.63
C GLY A 75 8.99 -0.51 12.63
N VAL A 76 10.10 -0.76 11.93
CA VAL A 76 10.22 -1.90 10.98
C VAL A 76 10.32 -3.23 11.73
N THR A 77 9.37 -4.13 11.46
CA THR A 77 9.42 -5.53 11.91
C THR A 77 10.00 -6.41 10.80
N ALA A 78 11.13 -7.06 11.10
CA ALA A 78 11.66 -8.13 10.25
C ALA A 78 11.02 -9.46 10.64
N VAL A 79 10.17 -10.01 9.78
CA VAL A 79 9.49 -11.28 10.05
C VAL A 79 10.45 -12.44 9.77
N PRO A 80 10.76 -13.30 10.76
CA PRO A 80 11.61 -14.45 10.55
C PRO A 80 11.11 -15.33 9.41
N SER A 81 12.02 -15.88 8.60
CA SER A 81 11.67 -16.84 7.53
C SER A 81 11.20 -18.19 8.07
N THR A 82 11.21 -18.39 9.39
CA THR A 82 10.54 -19.50 10.05
C THR A 82 9.04 -19.25 9.88
N GLY A 83 8.46 -19.78 8.81
CA GLY A 83 7.19 -19.33 8.24
C GLY A 83 5.94 -19.50 9.09
N TYR A 84 5.95 -19.38 10.41
CA TYR A 84 4.78 -19.43 11.29
C TYR A 84 4.63 -18.10 12.01
N CYS A 85 3.40 -17.57 12.08
CA CYS A 85 3.11 -16.36 12.85
C CYS A 85 2.42 -16.71 14.18
N ASN A 86 2.73 -15.97 15.24
CA ASN A 86 1.92 -15.90 16.46
C ASN A 86 1.09 -14.60 16.50
N HIS A 87 1.00 -13.86 15.38
CA HIS A 87 0.53 -12.47 15.35
C HIS A 87 -0.99 -12.34 15.22
N SER A 88 -1.70 -13.38 14.75
CA SER A 88 -3.15 -13.52 14.93
C SER A 88 -3.46 -13.99 16.37
N ARG A 89 -3.37 -13.05 17.31
CA ARG A 89 -3.32 -13.30 18.75
C ARG A 89 -4.68 -13.53 19.41
N ALA A 90 -5.79 -13.15 18.80
CA ALA A 90 -7.11 -13.28 19.43
C ALA A 90 -7.51 -14.74 19.64
N ALA A 91 -7.40 -15.58 18.60
CA ALA A 91 -7.75 -17.01 18.69
C ALA A 91 -6.77 -17.82 19.56
N VAL A 92 -5.49 -17.43 19.59
CA VAL A 92 -4.44 -18.09 20.38
C VAL A 92 -4.54 -17.74 21.87
N LEU A 93 -4.90 -16.50 22.21
CA LEU A 93 -4.99 -16.03 23.61
C LEU A 93 -6.34 -16.32 24.26
N LEU A 94 -7.43 -16.33 23.48
CA LEU A 94 -8.80 -16.51 23.99
C LEU A 94 -9.38 -17.90 23.71
N GLY A 95 -8.73 -18.70 22.86
CA GLY A 95 -9.11 -20.09 22.59
C GLY A 95 -8.62 -21.08 23.67
N PRO A 96 -9.27 -22.24 23.84
CA PRO A 96 -8.79 -23.25 24.77
C PRO A 96 -7.34 -23.68 24.45
N PRO A 97 -6.47 -23.90 25.46
CA PRO A 97 -5.03 -24.10 25.25
C PRO A 97 -4.67 -25.27 24.34
N MET A 98 -5.57 -26.25 24.16
CA MET A 98 -5.36 -27.36 23.23
C MET A 98 -5.65 -27.01 21.75
N SER A 99 -6.43 -25.98 21.46
CA SER A 99 -6.74 -25.56 20.07
C SER A 99 -5.75 -24.55 19.51
N ALA A 100 -5.11 -23.75 20.37
CA ALA A 100 -4.13 -22.74 19.96
C ALA A 100 -2.86 -23.33 19.30
N CYS A 101 -2.48 -24.57 19.64
CA CYS A 101 -1.34 -25.26 19.05
C CYS A 101 -1.62 -25.93 17.69
N VAL A 102 -2.88 -25.99 17.23
CA VAL A 102 -3.28 -26.71 16.00
C VAL A 102 -3.18 -25.81 14.75
N LEU A 103 -3.16 -24.49 14.91
CA LEU A 103 -3.16 -23.52 13.81
C LEU A 103 -1.77 -22.95 13.53
N LYS A 104 -0.80 -23.82 13.22
CA LYS A 104 0.47 -23.39 12.60
C LYS A 104 0.22 -22.95 11.16
N LEU A 105 -0.37 -21.78 10.99
CA LEU A 105 -0.59 -21.17 9.69
C LEU A 105 0.73 -20.58 9.18
N GLU A 106 0.99 -20.78 7.89
CA GLU A 106 2.13 -20.15 7.26
C GLU A 106 1.95 -18.63 7.28
N CYS A 107 2.96 -17.89 7.74
CA CYS A 107 2.88 -16.43 7.81
C CYS A 107 2.97 -15.86 6.38
N PRO A 108 1.97 -15.12 5.89
CA PRO A 108 2.05 -14.47 4.58
C PRO A 108 3.16 -13.41 4.52
N CYS A 109 3.63 -12.95 5.68
CA CYS A 109 4.69 -11.98 5.82
C CYS A 109 6.08 -12.60 6.01
N ALA A 110 6.23 -13.93 5.95
CA ALA A 110 7.51 -14.60 6.23
C ALA A 110 8.65 -14.05 5.35
N GLY A 111 9.74 -13.60 5.98
CA GLY A 111 10.90 -13.03 5.28
C GLY A 111 10.72 -11.59 4.77
N LYS A 112 9.57 -10.95 5.03
CA LYS A 112 9.32 -9.55 4.66
C LYS A 112 9.79 -8.57 5.76
N ARG A 113 9.93 -7.32 5.35
CA ARG A 113 10.17 -6.16 6.24
C ARG A 113 8.98 -5.24 6.10
N ILE A 114 8.24 -5.07 7.18
CA ILE A 114 6.97 -4.32 7.19
C ILE A 114 7.07 -3.26 8.27
N ALA A 115 6.63 -2.04 7.97
CA ALA A 115 6.59 -0.92 8.91
C ALA A 115 5.12 -0.52 9.16
N ALA A 116 4.81 -0.15 10.40
CA ALA A 116 3.44 0.21 10.80
C ALA A 116 2.97 1.54 10.16
N ASP A 117 3.87 2.51 10.01
CA ASP A 117 3.60 3.84 9.46
C ASP A 117 3.21 3.84 7.97
N HIS A 118 3.37 2.69 7.29
CA HIS A 118 3.07 2.53 5.88
C HIS A 118 1.62 2.16 5.57
N LEU A 119 0.75 1.99 6.57
CA LEU A 119 -0.65 1.60 6.34
C LEU A 119 -1.34 2.51 5.32
N LEU A 120 -1.29 3.83 5.55
CA LEU A 120 -1.86 4.83 4.65
C LEU A 120 -1.16 4.86 3.28
N HIS A 121 0.17 4.68 3.27
CA HIS A 121 0.96 4.67 2.04
C HIS A 121 0.52 3.56 1.09
N HIS A 122 0.26 2.36 1.61
CA HIS A 122 -0.24 1.25 0.80
C HIS A 122 -1.63 1.53 0.22
N VAL A 123 -2.53 2.19 0.97
CA VAL A 123 -3.84 2.63 0.46
C VAL A 123 -3.68 3.62 -0.69
N GLN A 124 -2.77 4.60 -0.57
CA GLN A 124 -2.51 5.58 -1.61
C GLN A 124 -1.95 4.92 -2.89
N VAL A 125 -0.99 4.00 -2.75
CA VAL A 125 -0.42 3.31 -3.92
C VAL A 125 -1.42 2.34 -4.55
N TYR A 126 -2.24 1.64 -3.75
CA TYR A 126 -3.30 0.76 -4.25
C TYR A 126 -4.25 1.53 -5.18
N ARG A 127 -4.70 2.71 -4.75
CA ARG A 127 -5.58 3.60 -5.54
C ARG A 127 -4.93 4.11 -6.80
N ALA A 128 -3.66 4.50 -6.70
CA ALA A 128 -2.90 4.91 -7.86
C ALA A 128 -2.75 3.75 -8.86
N GLY A 129 -2.74 2.50 -8.39
CA GLY A 129 -2.77 1.31 -9.24
C GLY A 129 -3.93 1.30 -10.24
N ASP A 130 -5.14 1.67 -9.80
CA ASP A 130 -6.30 1.79 -10.71
C ASP A 130 -6.13 2.97 -11.67
N TYR A 131 -5.70 4.13 -11.16
CA TYR A 131 -5.46 5.33 -11.96
C TYR A 131 -4.44 5.11 -13.08
N PHE A 132 -3.37 4.37 -12.80
CA PHE A 132 -2.31 4.05 -13.75
C PHE A 132 -2.57 2.77 -14.55
N GLU A 133 -3.67 2.06 -14.31
CA GLU A 133 -3.99 0.76 -14.93
C GLU A 133 -2.91 -0.31 -14.69
N MET A 134 -2.42 -0.39 -13.45
CA MET A 134 -1.34 -1.28 -13.02
C MET A 134 -1.84 -2.30 -11.99
N ALA A 135 -2.43 -3.40 -12.47
CA ALA A 135 -3.01 -4.45 -11.61
C ALA A 135 -1.98 -5.09 -10.67
N ASP A 136 -0.75 -5.34 -11.15
CA ASP A 136 0.32 -5.95 -10.34
C ASP A 136 0.76 -5.05 -9.19
N LEU A 137 0.78 -3.72 -9.42
CA LEU A 137 1.08 -2.73 -8.40
C LEU A 137 -0.03 -2.69 -7.34
N LYS A 138 -1.30 -2.69 -7.79
CA LYS A 138 -2.48 -2.75 -6.91
C LYS A 138 -2.43 -3.98 -6.01
N GLN A 139 -2.22 -5.16 -6.60
CA GLN A 139 -2.11 -6.41 -5.84
C GLN A 139 -0.95 -6.39 -4.85
N SER A 140 0.21 -5.86 -5.26
CA SER A 140 1.38 -5.78 -4.38
C SER A 140 1.14 -4.85 -3.19
N ALA A 141 0.55 -3.68 -3.43
CA ALA A 141 0.19 -2.73 -2.38
C ALA A 141 -0.81 -3.33 -1.39
N LEU A 142 -1.81 -4.08 -1.89
CA LEU A 142 -2.77 -4.79 -1.04
C LEU A 142 -2.08 -5.86 -0.17
N GLN A 143 -1.17 -6.66 -0.74
CA GLN A 143 -0.48 -7.70 0.02
C GLN A 143 0.36 -7.13 1.16
N GLU A 144 1.03 -5.99 0.95
CA GLU A 144 1.77 -5.31 2.01
C GLU A 144 0.82 -4.65 3.02
N PHE A 145 -0.29 -4.04 2.58
CA PHE A 145 -1.34 -3.51 3.46
C PHE A 145 -1.89 -4.58 4.42
N LEU A 146 -2.25 -5.75 3.89
CA LEU A 146 -2.69 -6.90 4.68
C LEU A 146 -1.59 -7.36 5.65
N GLY A 147 -0.33 -7.27 5.24
CA GLY A 147 0.81 -7.58 6.10
C GLY A 147 0.96 -6.61 7.27
N VAL A 148 0.74 -5.31 7.02
CA VAL A 148 0.72 -4.28 8.07
C VAL A 148 -0.39 -4.58 9.08
N LEU A 149 -1.62 -4.80 8.63
CA LEU A 149 -2.74 -5.16 9.51
C LEU A 149 -2.44 -6.45 10.29
N HIS A 150 -1.91 -7.47 9.63
CA HIS A 150 -1.57 -8.74 10.25
C HIS A 150 -0.54 -8.62 11.38
N LEU A 151 0.41 -7.68 11.29
CA LEU A 151 1.53 -7.54 12.24
C LEU A 151 1.33 -6.44 13.27
N HIS A 152 0.61 -5.38 12.91
CA HIS A 152 0.62 -4.11 13.64
C HIS A 152 -0.80 -3.59 13.95
N TRP A 153 -1.85 -4.41 13.83
CA TRP A 153 -3.22 -4.01 14.15
C TRP A 153 -3.37 -3.38 15.55
N ASP A 154 -2.56 -3.81 16.53
CA ASP A 154 -2.57 -3.35 17.92
C ASP A 154 -1.65 -2.15 18.20
N ASN A 155 -1.04 -1.58 17.15
CA ASN A 155 -0.17 -0.41 17.28
C ASN A 155 -1.02 0.87 17.35
N GLU A 156 -0.85 1.65 18.41
CA GLU A 156 -1.53 2.95 18.61
C GLU A 156 -1.20 3.94 17.48
N ASP A 157 0.02 3.89 16.93
CA ASP A 157 0.51 4.79 15.89
C ASP A 157 0.29 4.25 14.46
N LEU A 158 -0.53 3.21 14.27
CA LEU A 158 -0.77 2.60 12.95
C LEU A 158 -1.39 3.58 11.93
N GLY A 159 -2.05 4.64 12.41
CA GLY A 159 -2.77 5.58 11.56
C GLY A 159 -4.08 5.02 11.01
N TRP A 160 -4.79 4.18 11.77
CA TRP A 160 -6.09 3.59 11.42
C TRP A 160 -7.09 4.63 10.90
N ILE A 161 -7.24 5.75 11.61
CA ILE A 161 -8.22 6.80 11.23
C ILE A 161 -7.93 7.33 9.84
N ASN A 162 -6.67 7.69 9.55
CA ASN A 162 -6.29 8.20 8.24
C ASN A 162 -6.48 7.13 7.15
N ALA A 163 -6.16 5.87 7.45
CA ALA A 163 -6.36 4.76 6.51
C ALA A 163 -7.84 4.50 6.21
N MET A 164 -8.69 4.52 7.24
CA MET A 164 -10.15 4.37 7.10
C MET A 164 -10.75 5.55 6.35
N GLU A 165 -10.45 6.78 6.77
CA GLU A 165 -10.93 7.99 6.10
C GLU A 165 -10.51 7.98 4.64
N ALA A 166 -9.25 7.65 4.35
CA ALA A 166 -8.78 7.48 2.99
C ALA A 166 -9.67 6.47 2.27
N VAL A 167 -9.73 5.21 2.73
CA VAL A 167 -10.52 4.12 2.15
C VAL A 167 -11.98 4.56 1.92
N PHE A 168 -12.74 4.87 2.96
CA PHE A 168 -14.19 5.11 2.88
C PHE A 168 -14.62 6.42 2.21
N THR A 169 -13.78 7.48 2.16
CA THR A 169 -14.21 8.80 1.65
C THR A 169 -14.21 8.90 0.12
N ASN A 170 -13.44 8.05 -0.58
CA ASN A 170 -13.21 8.19 -2.02
C ASN A 170 -13.84 7.11 -2.90
N PHE A 171 -14.74 6.27 -2.37
CA PHE A 171 -15.53 5.37 -3.21
C PHE A 171 -16.71 6.14 -3.79
N LEU A 172 -16.53 6.63 -5.01
CA LEU A 172 -17.57 7.34 -5.76
C LEU A 172 -18.57 6.39 -6.43
N ASP A 173 -18.41 5.07 -6.31
CA ASP A 173 -19.32 4.08 -6.90
C ASP A 173 -19.68 3.00 -5.86
N GLU A 174 -20.98 2.83 -5.61
CA GLU A 174 -21.55 1.88 -4.63
C GLU A 174 -21.36 0.39 -5.01
N ASP A 175 -20.80 0.11 -6.20
CA ASP A 175 -20.67 -1.23 -6.80
C ASP A 175 -19.23 -1.78 -6.81
N ASP A 176 -18.23 -1.03 -6.32
CA ASP A 176 -16.83 -1.51 -6.26
C ASP A 176 -16.55 -2.12 -4.87
N ASP A 177 -16.65 -3.45 -4.77
CA ASP A 177 -16.24 -4.22 -3.59
C ASP A 177 -14.75 -3.98 -3.31
N CYS A 178 -14.42 -2.93 -2.55
CA CYS A 178 -13.03 -2.60 -2.34
C CYS A 178 -12.37 -3.63 -1.41
N GLU A 179 -11.37 -4.35 -1.92
CA GLU A 179 -10.61 -5.34 -1.14
C GLU A 179 -9.99 -4.73 0.13
N LEU A 180 -9.65 -3.43 0.11
CA LEU A 180 -9.19 -2.69 1.28
C LEU A 180 -10.28 -2.51 2.34
N GLU A 181 -11.51 -2.19 1.93
CA GLU A 181 -12.65 -2.06 2.84
C GLU A 181 -12.94 -3.39 3.52
N ARG A 182 -13.00 -4.48 2.74
CA ARG A 182 -13.19 -5.82 3.27
C ARG A 182 -12.08 -6.20 4.25
N ALA A 183 -10.83 -5.91 3.93
CA ALA A 183 -9.70 -6.18 4.80
C ALA A 183 -9.76 -5.42 6.14
N LEU A 184 -10.15 -4.13 6.12
CA LEU A 184 -10.35 -3.35 7.34
C LEU A 184 -11.49 -3.91 8.17
N TYR A 185 -12.61 -4.26 7.54
CA TYR A 185 -13.76 -4.86 8.20
C TYR A 185 -13.41 -6.22 8.84
N ASP A 186 -12.75 -7.10 8.09
CA ASP A 186 -12.31 -8.41 8.57
C ASP A 186 -11.38 -8.24 9.78
N THR A 187 -10.46 -7.26 9.73
CA THR A 187 -9.56 -6.98 10.87
C THR A 187 -10.33 -6.48 12.10
N LEU A 188 -11.29 -5.56 11.94
CA LEU A 188 -12.15 -5.10 13.05
C LEU A 188 -12.96 -6.27 13.66
N MET A 189 -13.41 -7.23 12.85
CA MET A 189 -14.17 -8.39 13.31
C MET A 189 -13.33 -9.46 14.00
N GLU A 190 -12.09 -9.66 13.55
CA GLU A 190 -11.17 -10.60 14.17
C GLU A 190 -10.63 -10.12 15.53
N HIS A 191 -10.69 -8.81 15.80
CA HIS A 191 -10.14 -8.16 16.99
C HIS A 191 -11.24 -7.46 17.83
N PRO A 192 -12.09 -8.22 18.56
CA PRO A 192 -13.14 -7.65 19.41
C PRO A 192 -12.54 -6.84 20.55
N GLY A 193 -12.58 -5.52 20.41
CA GLY A 193 -11.91 -4.56 21.28
C GLY A 193 -11.55 -3.30 20.51
N LEU A 194 -11.17 -3.45 19.24
CA LEU A 194 -10.87 -2.37 18.31
C LEU A 194 -12.17 -1.64 17.94
N TRP A 195 -12.39 -0.45 18.47
CA TRP A 195 -13.44 0.46 18.00
C TRP A 195 -12.87 1.85 17.75
N VAL A 196 -13.36 2.49 16.69
CA VAL A 196 -12.99 3.85 16.30
C VAL A 196 -14.09 4.78 16.80
N ASP A 197 -13.80 5.57 17.82
CA ASP A 197 -14.64 6.68 18.28
C ASP A 197 -13.88 7.99 18.02
N ASP A 198 -14.57 9.10 17.79
CA ASP A 198 -14.05 10.39 17.27
C ASP A 198 -12.66 10.80 17.81
N GLY A 199 -11.59 10.27 17.20
CA GLY A 199 -10.19 10.60 17.50
C GLY A 199 -9.36 9.59 18.33
N ASP A 200 -9.94 8.53 18.89
CA ASP A 200 -9.22 7.53 19.70
C ASP A 200 -9.49 6.09 19.22
N ILE A 201 -8.41 5.30 19.10
CA ILE A 201 -8.46 3.85 18.87
C ILE A 201 -8.20 3.17 20.22
N ARG A 202 -9.09 2.28 20.66
CA ARG A 202 -8.89 1.43 21.86
C ARG A 202 -9.14 -0.02 21.53
#